data_AF-A0A0N7F589-F1
#
_entry.id   AF-A0A0N7F589-F1
#
_cell.length_a   1.000
_cell.length_b   1.000
_cell.length_c   1.000
_cell.angle_alpha   90.00
_cell.angle_beta   90.00
_cell.angle_gamma   90.00
#
_symmetry.space_group_name_H-M   'P 1'
#
loop_
_entity.id
_entity.type
_entity.pdbx_description
1 polymer ?
#
loop_
_entity_poly.entity_id
_entity_poly.type
_entity_poly.pdbx_seq_one_letter_code
_entity_poly.pdbx_strand_id
1 'polypeptide(L)'
;MGKLLCQVCAGPADRNADGVLWLLPDSRDQWADWPERMAVDEPPTCRACAVLANKLCPALRGGAIAVRVKQSPVVGVRGRVHQTAGLLPVPTDEDVVGFGDPRIRWTLASSLLRELSRCSVVRLDELI
;
A
#
# COMPACT_ATOMS: atom_id res chain seq x y z
N MET A 1 4.73 4.30 -8.37
CA MET A 1 5.16 3.16 -7.52
C MET A 1 6.23 2.23 -8.10
N GLY A 2 6.56 2.23 -9.42
CA GLY A 2 7.52 1.28 -10.02
C GLY A 2 8.93 1.25 -9.39
N LYS A 3 9.46 2.41 -8.98
CA LYS A 3 10.83 2.59 -8.46
C LYS A 3 11.01 2.29 -6.97
N LEU A 4 9.94 1.97 -6.24
CA LEU A 4 9.96 1.69 -4.79
C LEU A 4 10.70 2.77 -3.98
N LEU A 5 10.27 4.01 -4.16
CA LEU A 5 10.77 5.17 -3.42
C LEU A 5 10.02 5.35 -2.11
N CYS A 6 10.68 5.94 -1.13
CA CYS A 6 10.11 6.32 0.15
C CYS A 6 8.98 7.34 -0.06
N GLN A 7 7.80 7.05 0.50
CA GLN A 7 6.64 7.93 0.43
C GLN A 7 6.82 9.31 1.09
N VAL A 8 7.80 9.45 1.99
CA VAL A 8 8.02 10.70 2.74
C VAL A 8 9.06 11.59 2.05
N CYS A 9 10.25 11.06 1.76
CA CYS A 9 11.37 11.86 1.24
C CYS A 9 11.66 11.65 -0.25
N ALA A 10 10.92 10.76 -0.92
CA ALA A 10 11.15 10.35 -2.32
C ALA A 10 12.54 9.73 -2.62
N GLY A 11 13.39 9.52 -1.59
CA GLY A 11 14.62 8.73 -1.71
C GLY A 11 14.34 7.22 -1.86
N PRO A 12 15.38 6.37 -2.02
CA PRO A 12 15.19 4.93 -2.04
C PRO A 12 14.52 4.41 -0.76
N ALA A 13 13.57 3.50 -0.89
CA ALA A 13 13.08 2.76 0.26
C ALA A 13 14.17 1.86 0.83
N ASP A 14 14.08 1.54 2.12
CA ASP A 14 15.03 0.65 2.75
C ASP A 14 14.82 -0.79 2.24
N ARG A 15 15.91 -1.47 1.89
CA ARG A 15 15.89 -2.82 1.33
C ARG A 15 17.03 -3.65 1.89
N ASN A 16 16.73 -4.87 2.33
CA ASN A 16 17.71 -5.87 2.74
C ASN A 16 17.29 -7.28 2.25
N ALA A 17 17.95 -8.34 2.74
CA ALA A 17 17.65 -9.72 2.38
C ALA A 17 16.21 -10.17 2.74
N ASP A 18 15.59 -9.49 3.70
CA ASP A 18 14.22 -9.77 4.14
C ASP A 18 13.17 -8.99 3.33
N GLY A 19 13.61 -8.06 2.48
CA GLY A 19 12.76 -7.35 1.52
C GLY A 19 12.77 -5.84 1.70
N VAL A 20 11.76 -5.20 1.13
CA VAL A 20 11.57 -3.74 1.19
C VAL A 20 10.79 -3.39 2.45
N LEU A 21 11.16 -2.28 3.09
CA LEU A 21 10.48 -1.78 4.27
C LEU A 21 9.18 -1.06 3.92
N TRP A 22 8.12 -1.42 4.61
CA TRP A 22 6.81 -0.80 4.57
C TRP A 22 6.40 -0.41 6.00
N LEU A 23 5.62 0.66 6.12
CA LEU A 23 5.02 1.07 7.38
C LEU A 23 3.51 1.11 7.17
N LEU A 24 2.79 0.25 7.88
CA LEU A 24 1.34 0.04 7.71
C LEU A 24 0.60 0.35 9.01
N PRO A 25 -0.67 0.78 8.95
CA PRO A 25 -1.55 0.79 10.11
C PRO A 25 -1.65 -0.61 10.73
N ASP A 26 -1.72 -0.70 12.05
CA ASP A 26 -1.95 -2.00 12.71
C ASP A 26 -3.38 -2.48 12.44
N SER A 27 -3.53 -3.60 11.75
CA SER A 27 -4.83 -4.21 11.43
C SER A 27 -4.79 -5.73 11.60
N ARG A 28 -3.92 -6.21 12.48
CA ARG A 28 -3.77 -7.64 12.80
C ARG A 28 -5.03 -8.25 13.43
N ASP A 29 -5.88 -7.43 14.03
CA ASP A 29 -7.16 -7.82 14.60
C ASP A 29 -8.26 -8.04 13.55
N GLN A 30 -8.11 -7.44 12.37
CA GLN A 30 -9.09 -7.48 11.28
C GLN A 30 -8.84 -8.60 10.28
N TRP A 31 -7.62 -9.14 10.22
CA TRP A 31 -7.21 -10.14 9.23
C TRP A 31 -6.18 -11.11 9.81
N ALA A 32 -6.56 -12.40 9.88
CA ALA A 32 -5.75 -13.49 10.43
C ALA A 32 -4.31 -13.60 9.88
N ASP A 33 -4.11 -13.45 8.56
CA ASP A 33 -2.79 -13.56 7.90
C ASP A 33 -2.16 -12.20 7.59
N TRP A 34 -2.61 -11.13 8.25
CA TRP A 34 -2.14 -9.78 7.94
C TRP A 34 -0.61 -9.67 8.03
N PRO A 35 0.07 -8.99 7.06
CA PRO A 35 -0.45 -8.31 5.87
C PRO A 35 -0.30 -9.12 4.57
N GLU A 36 -0.26 -10.46 4.63
CA GLU A 36 -0.14 -11.30 3.43
C GLU A 36 -1.31 -11.10 2.47
N ARG A 37 -1.02 -10.88 1.19
CA ARG A 37 -1.97 -10.58 0.10
C ARG A 37 -2.72 -9.25 0.24
N MET A 38 -2.30 -8.38 1.16
CA MET A 38 -2.88 -7.05 1.27
C MET A 38 -2.51 -6.20 0.05
N ALA A 39 -3.52 -5.64 -0.63
CA ALA A 39 -3.31 -4.64 -1.67
C ALA A 39 -3.20 -3.25 -1.04
N VAL A 40 -2.08 -2.59 -1.28
CA VAL A 40 -1.74 -1.27 -0.70
C VAL A 40 -1.43 -0.25 -1.77
N ASP A 41 -1.93 0.97 -1.58
CA ASP A 41 -1.59 2.15 -2.39
C ASP A 41 -0.56 3.06 -1.73
N GLU A 42 -0.27 2.86 -0.44
CA GLU A 42 0.84 3.51 0.24
C GLU A 42 2.17 3.09 -0.42
N PRO A 43 3.16 3.98 -0.62
CA PRO A 43 4.48 3.57 -1.05
C PRO A 43 5.34 3.04 0.14
N PRO A 44 6.44 2.31 -0.13
CA PRO A 44 7.36 1.87 0.92
C PRO A 44 8.05 3.04 1.64
N THR A 45 8.84 2.75 2.68
CA THR A 45 9.55 3.75 3.50
C THR A 45 11.05 3.48 3.61
N CYS A 46 11.85 4.52 3.86
CA CYS A 46 13.21 4.33 4.36
C CYS A 46 13.19 4.28 5.89
N ARG A 47 14.25 3.73 6.52
CA ARG A 47 14.34 3.56 7.99
C ARG A 47 14.08 4.86 8.76
N ALA A 48 14.79 5.93 8.39
CA ALA A 48 14.67 7.23 9.05
C ALA A 48 13.23 7.80 8.95
N CYS A 49 12.63 7.74 7.77
CA CYS A 49 11.26 8.21 7.57
C CYS A 49 10.21 7.31 8.21
N ALA A 50 10.46 6.01 8.38
CA ALA A 50 9.55 5.12 9.10
C ALA A 50 9.43 5.52 10.59
N VAL A 51 10.55 5.79 11.24
CA VAL A 51 10.58 6.26 12.64
C VAL A 51 9.90 7.63 12.76
N LEU A 52 10.14 8.53 11.80
CA LEU A 52 9.51 9.85 11.77
C LEU A 52 7.99 9.76 11.57
N ALA A 53 7.54 8.99 10.58
CA ALA A 53 6.14 8.82 10.24
C ALA A 53 5.35 8.16 11.38
N ASN A 54 5.92 7.18 12.07
CA ASN A 54 5.31 6.58 13.27
C ASN A 54 4.98 7.62 14.36
N LYS A 55 5.77 8.70 14.47
CA LYS A 55 5.55 9.75 15.47
C LYS A 55 4.60 10.85 14.98
N LEU A 56 4.64 11.18 13.70
CA LEU A 56 4.00 12.39 13.17
C LEU A 56 2.75 12.13 12.33
N CYS A 57 2.59 10.94 11.75
CA CYS A 57 1.52 10.66 10.80
C CYS A 57 0.17 10.50 11.53
N PRO A 58 -0.83 11.35 11.27
CA PRO A 58 -2.15 11.24 11.90
C PRO A 58 -2.85 9.90 11.61
N ALA A 59 -2.66 9.36 10.40
CA ALA A 59 -3.25 8.08 9.98
C ALA A 59 -2.69 6.87 10.76
N LEU A 60 -1.51 7.00 11.38
CA LEU A 60 -0.83 5.94 12.12
C LEU A 60 -1.03 6.04 13.64
N ARG A 61 -1.84 6.98 14.13
CA ARG A 61 -2.10 7.15 15.57
C ARG A 61 -2.79 5.95 16.21
N GLY A 62 -3.50 5.14 15.43
CA GLY A 62 -4.09 3.88 15.87
C GLY A 62 -3.08 2.74 16.08
N GLY A 63 -1.79 2.99 15.77
CA GLY A 63 -0.74 1.99 15.78
C GLY A 63 -0.15 1.83 14.38
N ALA A 64 1.18 1.64 14.33
CA ALA A 64 1.89 1.35 13.10
C ALA A 64 2.78 0.13 13.28
N ILE A 65 2.83 -0.70 12.25
CA ILE A 65 3.68 -1.88 12.19
C ILE A 65 4.62 -1.74 11.00
N ALA A 66 5.91 -1.90 11.28
CA ALA A 66 6.91 -1.99 10.24
C ALA A 66 6.97 -3.42 9.71
N VAL A 67 6.99 -3.56 8.38
CA VAL A 67 6.93 -4.86 7.71
C VAL A 67 7.99 -4.92 6.62
N ARG A 68 8.72 -6.03 6.57
CA ARG A 68 9.61 -6.40 5.47
C ARG A 68 8.85 -7.25 4.48
N VAL A 69 8.85 -6.83 3.22
CA VAL A 69 8.08 -7.47 2.15
C VAL A 69 9.01 -7.93 1.04
N LYS A 70 9.13 -9.25 0.82
CA LYS A 70 9.99 -9.80 -0.24
C LYS A 70 9.40 -9.66 -1.62
N GLN A 71 8.07 -9.70 -1.75
CA GLN A 71 7.37 -9.63 -3.02
C GLN A 71 6.24 -8.61 -2.96
N SER A 72 6.25 -7.65 -3.89
CA SER A 72 5.23 -6.59 -3.94
C SER A 72 4.83 -6.22 -5.37
N PRO A 73 4.32 -7.15 -6.22
CA PRO A 73 3.94 -6.83 -7.60
C PRO A 73 2.86 -5.73 -7.64
N VAL A 74 2.84 -4.94 -8.73
CA VAL A 74 1.70 -4.03 -8.99
C VAL A 74 0.57 -4.89 -9.55
N VAL A 75 -0.60 -4.87 -8.90
CA VAL A 75 -1.71 -5.78 -9.21
C VAL A 75 -2.98 -5.08 -9.68
N GLY A 76 -3.06 -3.76 -9.53
CA GLY A 76 -4.26 -3.00 -9.88
C GLY A 76 -4.15 -1.52 -9.57
N VAL A 77 -5.31 -0.89 -9.42
CA VAL A 77 -5.47 0.53 -9.10
C VAL A 77 -6.55 0.73 -8.05
N ARG A 78 -6.41 1.77 -7.23
CA ARG A 78 -7.54 2.42 -6.56
C ARG A 78 -8.09 3.46 -7.53
N GLY A 79 -9.41 3.55 -7.64
CA GLY A 79 -10.02 4.60 -8.43
C GLY A 79 -11.53 4.48 -8.53
N ARG A 80 -12.11 5.43 -9.25
CA ARG A 80 -13.56 5.54 -9.42
C ARG A 80 -14.00 4.78 -10.66
N VAL A 81 -14.86 3.77 -10.48
CA VAL A 81 -15.44 3.00 -11.59
C VAL A 81 -16.61 3.78 -12.19
N HIS A 82 -16.70 3.79 -13.51
CA HIS A 82 -17.85 4.34 -14.22
C HIS A 82 -18.74 3.21 -14.73
N GLN A 83 -20.03 3.42 -14.69
CA GLN A 83 -21.01 2.48 -15.20
C GLN A 83 -21.88 3.16 -16.26
N THR A 84 -22.41 2.37 -17.18
CA THR A 84 -23.35 2.87 -18.19
C THR A 84 -24.69 3.18 -17.52
N ALA A 85 -25.14 4.44 -17.58
CA ALA A 85 -26.49 4.82 -17.18
C ALA A 85 -27.10 5.77 -18.21
N GLY A 86 -27.86 5.21 -19.15
CA GLY A 86 -28.42 5.98 -20.26
C GLY A 86 -27.34 6.50 -21.21
N LEU A 87 -27.39 7.79 -21.55
CA LEU A 87 -26.53 8.40 -22.56
C LEU A 87 -25.13 8.76 -22.07
N LEU A 88 -24.93 8.91 -20.76
CA LEU A 88 -23.66 9.32 -20.17
C LEU A 88 -23.21 8.31 -19.09
N PRO A 89 -21.89 8.02 -18.98
CA PRO A 89 -21.39 7.24 -17.86
C PRO A 89 -21.63 7.96 -16.54
N VAL A 90 -22.00 7.21 -15.50
CA VAL A 90 -22.13 7.72 -14.13
C VAL A 90 -21.03 7.15 -13.25
N PRO A 91 -20.43 7.96 -12.37
CA PRO A 91 -19.42 7.49 -11.43
C PRO A 91 -20.04 6.68 -10.28
N THR A 92 -19.28 5.71 -9.78
CA THR A 92 -19.52 5.07 -8.48
C THR A 92 -18.65 5.67 -7.38
N ASP A 93 -18.71 5.08 -6.18
CA ASP A 93 -17.67 5.29 -5.17
C ASP A 93 -16.30 4.76 -5.64
N GLU A 94 -15.24 5.18 -4.96
CA GLU A 94 -13.90 4.62 -5.22
C GLU A 94 -13.84 3.16 -4.79
N ASP A 95 -13.14 2.36 -5.59
CA ASP A 95 -12.95 0.93 -5.38
C ASP A 95 -11.51 0.52 -5.70
N VAL A 96 -11.13 -0.67 -5.23
CA VAL A 96 -9.89 -1.36 -5.58
C VAL A 96 -10.18 -2.28 -6.76
N VAL A 97 -9.50 -2.05 -7.88
CA VAL A 97 -9.73 -2.79 -9.13
C VAL A 97 -8.44 -3.44 -9.60
N GLY A 98 -8.42 -4.77 -9.62
CA GLY A 98 -7.30 -5.54 -10.16
C GLY A 98 -7.19 -5.45 -11.67
N PHE A 99 -5.99 -5.62 -12.24
CA PHE A 99 -5.79 -5.54 -13.69
C PHE A 99 -6.52 -6.62 -14.49
N GLY A 100 -6.84 -7.76 -13.86
CA GLY A 100 -7.66 -8.82 -14.47
C GLY A 100 -9.17 -8.55 -14.43
N ASP A 101 -9.62 -7.54 -13.69
CA ASP A 101 -11.04 -7.20 -13.55
C ASP A 101 -11.52 -6.44 -14.80
N PRO A 102 -12.60 -6.87 -15.49
CA PRO A 102 -13.14 -6.17 -16.65
C PRO A 102 -13.50 -4.70 -16.39
N ARG A 103 -13.79 -4.33 -15.13
CA ARG A 103 -14.10 -2.96 -14.68
C ARG A 103 -12.93 -2.00 -14.88
N ILE A 104 -11.68 -2.49 -14.98
CA ILE A 104 -10.48 -1.65 -15.13
C ILE A 104 -10.55 -0.69 -16.33
N ARG A 105 -11.27 -1.08 -17.39
CA ARG A 105 -11.49 -0.27 -18.61
C ARG A 105 -12.40 0.95 -18.39
N TRP A 106 -13.10 0.96 -17.26
CA TRP A 106 -14.04 2.01 -16.87
C TRP A 106 -13.58 2.74 -15.60
N THR A 107 -12.38 2.45 -15.11
CA THR A 107 -11.86 3.02 -13.87
C THR A 107 -11.01 4.25 -14.15
N LEU A 108 -11.39 5.38 -13.58
CA LEU A 108 -10.51 6.53 -13.46
C LEU A 108 -9.59 6.30 -12.25
N ALA A 109 -8.37 5.85 -12.52
CA ALA A 109 -7.39 5.50 -11.51
C ALA A 109 -6.83 6.75 -10.78
N SER A 110 -6.77 6.68 -9.45
CA SER A 110 -6.13 7.68 -8.59
C SER A 110 -4.78 7.21 -8.05
N SER A 111 -4.65 5.91 -7.76
CA SER A 111 -3.41 5.30 -7.25
C SER A 111 -3.16 3.92 -7.84
N LEU A 112 -1.89 3.53 -7.95
CA LEU A 112 -1.52 2.12 -8.22
C LEU A 112 -1.65 1.31 -6.93
N LEU A 113 -1.85 0.00 -7.05
CA LEU A 113 -1.86 -0.93 -5.92
C LEU A 113 -0.77 -1.97 -6.05
N ARG A 114 -0.12 -2.29 -4.93
CA ARG A 114 0.80 -3.41 -4.81
C ARG A 114 0.26 -4.45 -3.84
N GLU A 115 0.34 -5.73 -4.19
CA GLU A 115 0.00 -6.81 -3.28
C GLU A 115 1.24 -7.19 -2.46
N LEU A 116 1.17 -7.18 -1.14
CA LEU A 116 2.28 -7.56 -0.27
C LEU A 116 2.29 -9.07 -0.06
N SER A 117 3.44 -9.72 -0.22
CA SER A 117 3.60 -11.14 0.10
C SER A 117 4.99 -11.49 0.61
N ARG A 118 5.05 -12.59 1.38
CA ARG A 118 6.24 -13.03 2.12
C ARG A 118 6.71 -11.93 3.07
N CYS A 119 5.78 -11.52 3.91
CA CYS A 119 5.85 -10.45 4.87
C CYS A 119 6.46 -10.95 6.17
N SER A 120 7.26 -10.10 6.81
CA SER A 120 7.74 -10.33 8.17
C SER A 120 7.66 -9.03 8.96
N VAL A 121 7.02 -9.11 10.13
CA VAL A 121 6.91 -7.96 11.04
C VAL A 121 8.28 -7.70 11.66
N VAL A 122 8.70 -6.44 11.68
CA VAL A 122 9.93 -5.98 12.34
C VAL A 122 9.59 -4.91 13.35
N ARG A 123 10.36 -4.84 14.44
CA ARG A 123 10.11 -3.81 15.45
C ARG A 123 10.72 -2.49 15.01
N LEU A 124 10.00 -1.38 15.24
CA LEU A 124 10.44 -0.04 14.82
C LEU A 124 11.72 0.43 15.54
N ASP A 125 11.96 -0.04 16.76
CA ASP A 125 13.19 0.22 17.53
C ASP A 125 14.43 -0.46 16.91
N GLU A 126 14.26 -1.58 16.22
CA GLU A 126 15.32 -2.28 15.48
C GLU A 126 15.72 -1.55 14.18
N LEU A 127 14.95 -0.53 13.78
CA LEU A 127 15.24 0.29 12.60
C LEU A 127 16.15 1.49 12.92
N ILE A 128 16.51 1.73 14.18
CA ILE A 128 17.39 2.83 14.62
C ILE A 128 18.85 2.37 14.60
#